data_AF-A0A9P1MLB0-F1
#
_entry.id   AF-A0A9P1MLB0-F1
#
_cell.length_a   1.000
_cell.length_b   1.000
_cell.length_c   1.000
_cell.angle_alpha   90.00
_cell.angle_beta   90.00
_cell.angle_gamma   90.00
#
_symmetry.space_group_name_H-M   'P 1'
#
loop_
_entity.id
_entity.type
_entity.pdbx_description
1 polymer ?
#
loop_
_entity_poly.entity_id
_entity_poly.type
_entity_poly.pdbx_seq_one_letter_code
_entity_poly.pdbx_strand_id
1 'polypeptide(L)'
;MEEAIADRISLLEETLGISEKNDIKSSDLDVHGLIKNLESKGLNHILKTPIDDLKRLRSVLDSHDKDNLTEMLSNLVIAEKSLIEERAGMIEEFQTKLEVVLDCTYIKDVEEQSKVLDKLEKSTEEVVTEWKQHCRKIQTFINEYVCLIQGLVQYQTKLETEVTQLELMKKRNNAKS
;
A
#
# COMPACT_ATOMS: atom_id res chain seq x y z
N MET A 1 48.39 -2.82 54.25
CA MET A 1 47.20 -3.50 54.82
C MET A 1 46.68 -2.73 56.02
N GLU A 2 47.56 -2.32 56.94
CA GLU A 2 47.22 -1.44 58.07
C GLU A 2 46.68 -0.07 57.61
N GLU A 3 47.26 0.52 56.56
CA GLU A 3 46.83 1.82 56.00
C GLU A 3 45.39 1.79 55.44
N ALA A 4 45.02 0.74 54.70
CA ALA A 4 43.66 0.58 54.17
C ALA A 4 42.61 0.26 55.26
N ILE A 5 43.05 -0.27 56.40
CA ILE A 5 42.20 -0.48 57.57
C ILE A 5 42.02 0.86 58.30
N ALA A 6 43.09 1.65 58.46
CA ALA A 6 43.04 2.99 59.03
C ALA A 6 42.09 3.90 58.24
N ASP A 7 42.17 3.92 56.91
CA ASP A 7 41.28 4.72 56.06
C ASP A 7 39.81 4.29 56.19
N ARG A 8 39.54 2.98 56.28
CA ARG A 8 38.18 2.48 56.51
C ARG A 8 37.64 2.83 57.88
N ILE A 9 38.50 2.83 58.90
CA ILE A 9 38.13 3.21 60.27
C ILE A 9 37.82 4.70 60.30
N SER A 10 38.68 5.55 59.74
CA SER A 10 38.42 7.00 59.68
C SER A 10 37.14 7.33 58.90
N LEU A 11 36.87 6.64 57.80
CA LEU A 11 35.63 6.84 57.04
C LEU A 11 34.39 6.40 57.83
N LEU A 12 34.48 5.31 58.59
CA LEU A 12 33.40 4.85 59.47
C LEU A 12 33.18 5.82 60.64
N GLU A 13 34.25 6.32 61.24
CA GLU A 13 34.22 7.32 62.32
C GLU A 13 33.56 8.62 61.86
N GLU A 14 33.92 9.10 60.66
CA GLU A 14 33.29 10.26 60.04
C GLU A 14 31.81 10.03 59.76
N THR A 15 31.46 8.86 59.18
CA THR A 15 30.06 8.53 58.84
C THR A 15 29.18 8.37 60.08
N LEU A 16 29.74 7.87 61.17
CA LEU A 16 29.04 7.71 62.44
C LEU A 16 29.09 8.99 63.30
N GLY A 17 29.78 10.04 62.84
CA GLY A 17 29.94 11.31 63.56
C GLY A 17 30.78 11.20 64.83
N ILE A 18 31.58 10.13 64.95
CA ILE A 18 32.47 9.86 66.08
C ILE A 18 33.82 10.51 65.76
N SER A 19 33.86 11.85 65.66
CA SER A 19 35.17 12.51 65.56
C SER A 19 35.88 12.42 66.91
N GLU A 20 37.19 12.16 66.88
CA GLU A 20 38.07 12.10 68.05
C GLU A 20 37.76 13.23 69.06
N LYS A 21 37.38 12.83 70.28
CA LYS A 21 37.00 13.63 71.47
C LYS A 21 35.51 13.89 71.70
N ASN A 22 34.68 12.86 71.66
CA ASN A 22 33.52 12.79 72.56
C ASN A 22 33.41 11.37 73.12
N ASP A 23 33.76 11.19 74.39
CA ASP A 23 33.39 10.00 75.16
C ASP A 23 31.88 10.02 75.39
N ILE A 24 31.10 9.68 74.36
CA ILE A 24 29.66 9.51 74.47
C ILE A 24 29.43 8.34 75.43
N LYS A 25 28.93 8.62 76.63
CA LYS A 25 28.59 7.58 77.59
C LYS A 25 27.27 6.95 77.15
N SER A 26 27.03 5.69 77.50
CA SER A 26 25.76 5.01 77.20
C SER A 26 24.52 5.72 77.78
N SER A 27 24.73 6.63 78.73
CA SER A 27 23.71 7.52 79.31
C SER A 27 23.29 8.68 78.40
N ASP A 28 24.07 9.05 77.39
CA ASP A 28 23.80 10.20 76.52
C ASP A 28 22.97 9.82 75.28
N LEU A 29 22.88 8.53 74.98
CA LEU A 29 21.99 7.97 73.96
C LEU A 29 20.67 7.57 74.62
N ASP A 30 19.63 8.41 74.47
CA ASP A 30 18.26 8.06 74.88
C ASP A 30 17.62 7.07 73.89
N VAL A 31 18.14 5.85 73.89
CA VAL A 31 17.64 4.74 73.07
C VAL A 31 16.18 4.44 73.44
N HIS A 32 15.81 4.63 74.71
CA HIS A 32 14.46 4.34 75.19
C HIS A 32 13.45 5.39 74.72
N GLY A 33 13.81 6.67 74.75
CA GLY A 33 13.03 7.77 74.17
C GLY A 33 12.89 7.63 72.66
N LEU A 34 13.94 7.19 71.96
CA LEU A 34 13.87 6.91 70.52
C LEU A 34 12.91 5.75 70.21
N ILE A 35 12.99 4.64 70.95
CA ILE A 35 12.08 3.51 70.82
C ILE A 35 10.64 3.96 71.08
N LYS A 36 10.40 4.72 72.15
CA LYS A 36 9.06 5.22 72.49
C LYS A 36 8.50 6.19 71.43
N ASN A 37 9.37 6.98 70.79
CA ASN A 37 8.98 7.90 69.71
C ASN A 37 8.71 7.15 68.39
N LEU A 38 9.40 6.04 68.15
CA LEU A 38 9.08 5.12 67.05
C LEU A 38 7.77 4.37 67.30
N GLU A 39 7.53 3.94 68.55
CA GLU A 39 6.28 3.33 69.00
C GLU A 39 5.09 4.27 68.85
N SER A 40 5.23 5.53 69.29
CA SER A 40 4.17 6.53 69.20
C SER A 40 3.83 6.92 67.75
N LYS A 41 4.79 6.79 66.83
CA LYS A 41 4.59 7.01 65.39
C LYS A 41 4.13 5.76 64.63
N GLY A 42 3.90 4.63 65.31
CA GLY A 42 3.45 3.39 64.68
C GLY A 42 4.53 2.64 63.88
N LEU A 43 5.80 2.99 64.06
CA LEU A 43 6.95 2.48 63.29
C LEU A 43 7.64 1.27 63.96
N ASN A 44 6.93 0.57 64.85
CA ASN A 44 7.43 -0.60 65.60
C ASN A 44 7.90 -1.76 64.73
N HIS A 45 7.39 -1.85 63.52
CA HIS A 45 7.79 -2.87 62.57
C HIS A 45 9.24 -2.67 62.13
N ILE A 46 9.77 -1.44 62.07
CA ILE A 46 11.15 -1.15 61.67
C ILE A 46 12.17 -1.83 62.60
N LEU A 47 11.89 -1.86 63.90
CA LEU A 47 12.75 -2.50 64.90
C LEU A 47 12.61 -4.04 64.92
N LYS A 48 11.58 -4.58 64.27
CA LYS A 48 11.24 -6.01 64.23
C LYS A 48 11.48 -6.65 62.86
N THR A 49 11.80 -5.86 61.84
CA THR A 49 12.07 -6.39 60.49
C THR A 49 13.32 -7.27 60.55
N PRO A 50 13.20 -8.58 60.24
CA PRO A 50 14.35 -9.46 60.18
C PRO A 50 15.39 -8.93 59.18
N ILE A 51 16.66 -8.96 59.56
CA ILE A 51 17.77 -8.55 58.68
C ILE A 51 17.75 -9.34 57.36
N ASP A 52 17.28 -10.59 57.40
CA ASP A 52 17.14 -11.44 56.22
C ASP A 52 16.11 -10.90 55.22
N ASP A 53 15.03 -10.27 55.70
CA ASP A 53 14.02 -9.63 54.85
C ASP A 53 14.56 -8.35 54.24
N LEU A 54 15.36 -7.58 54.99
CA LEU A 54 16.06 -6.39 54.44
C LEU A 54 17.10 -6.79 53.40
N LYS A 55 17.83 -7.89 53.61
CA LYS A 55 18.77 -8.44 52.62
C LYS A 55 18.05 -8.96 51.38
N ARG A 56 16.89 -9.62 51.52
CA ARG A 56 16.05 -10.03 50.38
C ARG A 56 15.52 -8.83 49.62
N LEU A 57 15.02 -7.82 50.31
CA LEU A 57 14.53 -6.60 49.67
C LEU A 57 15.64 -5.89 48.89
N ARG A 58 16.84 -5.83 49.48
CA ARG A 58 18.02 -5.30 48.80
C ARG A 58 18.42 -6.15 47.59
N SER A 59 18.40 -7.48 47.71
CA SER A 59 18.67 -8.35 46.56
C SER A 59 17.61 -8.22 45.46
N VAL A 60 16.34 -7.94 45.81
CA VAL A 60 15.26 -7.68 44.83
C VAL A 60 15.46 -6.32 44.15
N LEU A 61 15.93 -5.33 44.90
CA LEU A 61 16.25 -4.00 44.38
C LEU A 61 17.49 -4.04 43.46
N ASP A 62 18.48 -4.84 43.83
CA ASP A 62 19.71 -5.06 43.06
C ASP A 62 19.50 -6.06 41.90
N SER A 63 18.47 -6.92 41.96
CA SER A 63 18.07 -7.83 40.87
C SER A 63 17.10 -7.19 39.87
N HIS A 64 16.63 -5.97 40.10
CA HIS A 64 15.88 -5.25 39.08
C HIS A 64 16.86 -4.81 38.00
N ASP A 65 16.87 -5.57 36.91
CA ASP A 65 17.60 -5.29 35.67
C ASP A 65 17.31 -3.86 35.19
N LYS A 66 18.17 -2.92 35.57
CA LYS A 66 18.21 -1.57 34.96
C LYS A 66 18.45 -1.68 33.45
N ASP A 67 19.04 -2.78 33.01
CA ASP A 67 19.24 -3.13 31.61
C ASP A 67 17.88 -3.39 30.92
N ASN A 68 16.93 -4.05 31.58
CA ASN A 68 15.60 -4.34 31.02
C ASN A 68 14.77 -3.06 30.81
N LEU A 69 14.86 -2.08 31.70
CA LEU A 69 14.12 -0.81 31.56
C LEU A 69 14.67 0.05 30.42
N THR A 70 15.99 0.04 30.24
CA THR A 70 16.67 0.76 29.15
C THR A 70 16.38 0.11 27.79
N GLU A 71 16.41 -1.23 27.72
CA GLU A 71 16.02 -1.99 26.53
C GLU A 71 14.54 -1.81 26.20
N MET A 72 13.66 -1.84 27.20
CA MET A 72 12.23 -1.62 27.04
C MET A 72 11.92 -0.19 26.54
N LEU A 73 12.64 0.82 27.04
CA LEU A 73 12.59 2.19 26.52
C LEU A 73 13.10 2.27 25.07
N SER A 74 14.21 1.60 24.75
CA SER A 74 14.75 1.56 23.40
C SER A 74 13.77 0.92 22.41
N ASN A 75 13.18 -0.22 22.78
CA ASN A 75 12.16 -0.90 21.99
C ASN A 75 10.90 -0.04 21.82
N LEU A 76 10.50 0.71 22.84
CA LEU A 76 9.35 1.62 22.76
C LEU A 76 9.65 2.79 21.81
N VAL A 77 10.83 3.39 21.88
CA VAL A 77 11.26 4.46 20.96
C VAL A 77 11.36 3.94 19.52
N ILE A 78 11.88 2.73 19.31
CA ILE A 78 11.93 2.10 17.99
C ILE A 78 10.51 1.85 17.48
N ALA A 79 9.61 1.32 18.30
CA ALA A 79 8.23 1.05 17.91
C ALA A 79 7.45 2.36 17.63
N GLU A 80 7.64 3.39 18.44
CA GLU A 80 7.03 4.70 18.22
C GLU A 80 7.47 5.28 16.87
N LYS A 81 8.78 5.35 16.65
CA LYS A 81 9.33 5.99 15.46
C LYS A 81 9.14 5.18 14.18
N SER A 82 9.31 3.86 14.23
CA SER A 82 9.21 3.03 13.02
C SER A 82 7.79 2.58 12.71
N LEU A 83 6.98 2.22 13.71
CA LEU A 83 5.66 1.65 13.47
C LEU A 83 4.54 2.69 13.59
N ILE A 84 4.61 3.60 14.57
CA ILE A 84 3.51 4.56 14.79
C ILE A 84 3.57 5.68 13.76
N GLU A 85 4.75 6.26 13.51
CA GLU A 85 4.89 7.30 12.47
C GLU A 85 4.56 6.77 11.07
N GLU A 86 5.04 5.58 10.70
CA GLU A 86 4.74 4.97 9.40
C GLU A 86 3.24 4.67 9.25
N ARG A 87 2.60 4.14 10.29
CA ARG A 87 1.14 3.91 10.28
C ARG A 87 0.35 5.20 10.23
N ALA A 88 0.76 6.25 10.95
CA ALA A 88 0.11 7.55 10.91
C ALA A 88 0.19 8.14 9.50
N GLY A 89 1.35 8.05 8.85
CA GLY A 89 1.52 8.47 7.46
C GLY A 89 0.62 7.69 6.48
N MET A 90 0.54 6.37 6.63
CA MET A 90 -0.37 5.56 5.82
C MET A 90 -1.85 5.92 6.02
N ILE A 91 -2.26 6.26 7.25
CA ILE A 91 -3.64 6.68 7.55
C ILE A 91 -3.92 8.05 6.93
N GLU A 92 -2.97 8.99 6.98
CA GLU A 92 -3.10 10.31 6.36
C GLU A 92 -3.17 10.21 4.83
N GLU A 93 -2.32 9.38 4.22
CA GLU A 93 -2.40 9.07 2.79
C GLU A 93 -3.72 8.40 2.41
N PHE A 94 -4.21 7.47 3.23
CA PHE A 94 -5.49 6.83 2.99
C PHE A 94 -6.63 7.85 3.05
N GLN A 95 -6.63 8.73 4.05
CA GLN A 95 -7.67 9.75 4.22
C GLN A 95 -7.68 10.77 3.08
N THR A 96 -6.51 11.20 2.59
CA THR A 96 -6.40 12.09 1.42
C THR A 96 -6.87 11.43 0.14
N LYS A 97 -6.56 10.15 -0.06
CA LYS A 97 -6.97 9.38 -1.25
C LYS A 97 -8.42 8.90 -1.17
N LEU A 98 -9.00 8.80 0.02
CA LEU A 98 -10.36 8.31 0.25
C LEU A 98 -11.40 9.12 -0.54
N GLU A 99 -11.26 10.44 -0.56
CA GLU A 99 -12.19 11.34 -1.26
C GLU A 99 -12.15 11.13 -2.78
N VAL A 100 -10.98 10.82 -3.35
CA VAL A 100 -10.79 10.56 -4.78
C VAL A 100 -11.24 9.15 -5.16
N VAL A 101 -10.98 8.14 -4.31
CA VAL A 101 -11.32 6.74 -4.59
C VAL A 101 -12.81 6.46 -4.40
N LEU A 102 -13.46 7.13 -3.46
CA LEU A 102 -14.90 7.00 -3.21
C LEU A 102 -15.76 7.94 -4.06
N ASP A 103 -15.16 8.75 -4.93
CA ASP A 103 -15.89 9.52 -5.92
C ASP A 103 -16.46 8.59 -7.01
N CYS A 104 -17.54 7.91 -6.64
CA CYS A 104 -18.29 7.00 -7.50
C CYS A 104 -19.21 7.74 -8.49
N THR A 105 -19.09 9.05 -8.66
CA THR A 105 -19.92 9.81 -9.62
C THR A 105 -19.80 9.23 -11.02
N TYR A 106 -18.59 8.97 -11.48
CA TYR A 106 -18.34 8.34 -12.79
C TYR A 106 -18.77 6.88 -12.88
N ILE A 107 -18.81 6.15 -11.76
CA ILE A 107 -19.25 4.76 -11.72
C ILE A 107 -20.77 4.65 -11.88
N LYS A 108 -21.52 5.64 -11.38
CA LYS A 108 -22.99 5.66 -11.49
C LYS A 108 -23.48 5.69 -12.94
N ASP A 109 -22.73 6.35 -13.81
CA ASP A 109 -23.12 6.53 -15.22
C ASP A 109 -22.69 5.36 -16.12
N VAL A 110 -21.87 4.42 -15.63
CA VAL A 110 -21.35 3.30 -16.42
C VAL A 110 -22.48 2.43 -16.96
N GLU A 111 -23.53 2.18 -16.17
CA GLU A 111 -24.65 1.34 -16.62
C GLU A 111 -25.45 1.99 -17.75
N GLU A 112 -25.64 3.31 -17.69
CA GLU A 112 -26.34 4.06 -18.74
C GLU A 112 -25.49 4.16 -20.01
N GLN A 113 -24.20 4.44 -19.86
CA GLN A 113 -23.24 4.45 -20.98
C GLN A 113 -23.14 3.07 -21.65
N SER A 114 -23.17 1.98 -20.89
CA SER A 114 -23.19 0.62 -21.43
C SER A 114 -24.40 0.39 -22.33
N LYS A 115 -25.59 0.83 -21.91
CA LYS A 115 -26.81 0.71 -22.72
C LYS A 115 -26.75 1.54 -24.01
N VAL A 116 -26.08 2.70 -23.97
CA VAL A 116 -25.85 3.53 -25.17
C VAL A 116 -24.87 2.84 -26.12
N LEU A 117 -23.79 2.24 -25.59
CA LEU A 117 -22.83 1.49 -26.39
C LEU A 117 -23.47 0.28 -27.08
N ASP A 118 -24.30 -0.50 -26.38
CA ASP A 118 -25.01 -1.64 -26.97
C ASP A 118 -25.92 -1.23 -28.14
N LYS A 119 -26.60 -0.08 -28.00
CA LYS A 119 -27.43 0.48 -29.08
C LYS A 119 -26.60 0.93 -30.27
N LEU A 120 -25.48 1.59 -30.01
CA LEU A 120 -24.58 2.07 -31.05
C LEU A 120 -23.92 0.90 -31.80
N GLU A 121 -23.53 -0.16 -31.10
CA GLU A 121 -22.99 -1.38 -31.68
C GLU A 121 -24.00 -2.01 -32.64
N LYS A 122 -25.24 -2.25 -32.19
CA LYS A 122 -26.30 -2.80 -33.04
C LYS A 122 -26.57 -1.93 -34.28
N SER A 123 -26.66 -0.62 -34.10
CA SER A 123 -26.87 0.31 -35.21
C SER A 123 -25.70 0.26 -36.21
N THR A 124 -24.48 0.13 -35.72
CA THR A 124 -23.29 0.01 -36.57
C THR A 124 -23.30 -1.31 -37.35
N GLU A 125 -23.68 -2.41 -36.71
CA GLU A 125 -23.82 -3.71 -37.38
C GLU A 125 -24.86 -3.65 -38.51
N GLU A 126 -26.03 -3.06 -38.24
CA GLU A 126 -27.08 -2.86 -39.25
C GLU A 126 -26.56 -2.09 -40.45
N VAL A 127 -25.93 -0.92 -40.24
CA VAL A 127 -25.36 -0.09 -41.32
C VAL A 127 -24.29 -0.87 -42.11
N VAL A 128 -23.44 -1.64 -41.44
CA VAL A 128 -22.42 -2.46 -42.11
C VAL A 128 -23.07 -3.55 -42.97
N THR A 129 -24.15 -4.17 -42.51
CA THR A 129 -24.86 -5.18 -43.30
C THR A 129 -25.53 -4.58 -44.54
N GLU A 130 -26.18 -3.43 -44.40
CA GLU A 130 -26.78 -2.70 -45.53
C GLU A 130 -25.71 -2.29 -46.55
N TRP A 131 -24.61 -1.71 -46.08
CA TRP A 131 -23.50 -1.30 -46.95
C TRP A 131 -22.93 -2.48 -47.75
N LYS A 132 -22.71 -3.64 -47.09
CA LYS A 132 -22.28 -4.87 -47.77
C LYS A 132 -23.30 -5.32 -48.83
N GLN A 133 -24.59 -5.20 -48.56
CA GLN A 133 -25.63 -5.52 -49.52
C GLN A 133 -25.61 -4.57 -50.73
N HIS A 134 -25.39 -3.27 -50.51
CA HIS A 134 -25.22 -2.30 -51.58
C HIS A 134 -24.00 -2.60 -52.45
N CYS A 135 -22.84 -2.90 -51.85
CA CYS A 135 -21.65 -3.30 -52.60
C CYS A 135 -21.91 -4.55 -53.47
N ARG A 136 -22.64 -5.54 -52.95
CA ARG A 136 -23.02 -6.73 -53.74
C ARG A 136 -23.91 -6.37 -54.94
N LYS A 137 -24.93 -5.51 -54.74
CA LYS A 137 -25.80 -5.05 -55.84
C LYS A 137 -25.01 -4.34 -56.93
N ILE A 138 -24.07 -3.48 -56.54
CA ILE A 138 -23.17 -2.78 -57.48
C ILE A 138 -22.32 -3.80 -58.24
N GLN A 139 -21.74 -4.77 -57.56
CA GLN A 139 -20.93 -5.81 -58.21
C GLN A 139 -21.75 -6.63 -59.21
N THR A 140 -22.97 -7.00 -58.85
CA THR A 140 -23.90 -7.70 -59.77
C THR A 140 -24.17 -6.84 -61.00
N PHE A 141 -24.50 -5.56 -60.82
CA PHE A 141 -24.72 -4.64 -61.94
C PHE A 141 -23.49 -4.51 -62.86
N ILE A 142 -22.29 -4.39 -62.30
CA ILE A 142 -21.04 -4.34 -63.06
C ILE A 142 -20.88 -5.62 -63.90
N ASN A 143 -21.13 -6.79 -63.31
CA ASN A 143 -21.01 -8.07 -64.01
C ASN A 143 -22.02 -8.17 -65.17
N GLU A 144 -23.28 -7.78 -64.93
CA GLU A 144 -24.33 -7.75 -65.96
C GLU A 144 -23.96 -6.79 -67.10
N TYR A 145 -23.46 -5.60 -66.77
CA TYR A 145 -23.02 -4.61 -67.75
C TYR A 145 -21.87 -5.13 -68.61
N VAL A 146 -20.87 -5.78 -68.00
CA VAL A 146 -19.75 -6.41 -68.73
C VAL A 146 -20.27 -7.49 -69.68
N CYS A 147 -21.18 -8.36 -69.24
CA CYS A 147 -21.79 -9.37 -70.11
C CYS A 147 -22.54 -8.75 -71.29
N LEU A 148 -23.28 -7.66 -71.06
CA LEU A 148 -23.99 -6.94 -72.12
C LEU A 148 -23.04 -6.35 -73.16
N ILE A 149 -21.96 -5.68 -72.72
CA ILE A 149 -20.93 -5.16 -73.63
C ILE A 149 -20.31 -6.29 -74.44
N GLN A 150 -19.93 -7.40 -73.80
CA GLN A 150 -19.35 -8.55 -74.50
C GLN A 150 -20.29 -9.09 -75.58
N GLY A 151 -21.60 -9.18 -75.28
CA GLY A 151 -22.61 -9.58 -76.26
C GLY A 151 -22.71 -8.61 -77.43
N LEU A 152 -22.71 -7.29 -77.18
CA LEU A 152 -22.73 -6.26 -78.22
C LEU A 152 -21.49 -6.30 -79.10
N VAL A 153 -20.30 -6.44 -78.51
CA VAL A 153 -19.04 -6.56 -79.25
C VAL A 153 -19.07 -7.79 -80.17
N GLN A 154 -19.48 -8.96 -79.65
CA GLN A 154 -19.60 -10.17 -80.47
C GLN A 154 -20.59 -10.00 -81.62
N TYR A 155 -21.72 -9.32 -81.38
CA TYR A 155 -22.71 -9.05 -82.42
C TYR A 155 -22.18 -8.09 -83.48
N GLN A 156 -21.50 -7.02 -83.06
CA GLN A 156 -20.85 -6.07 -83.97
C GLN A 156 -19.82 -6.79 -84.86
N THR A 157 -18.96 -7.62 -84.28
CA THR A 157 -17.98 -8.39 -85.06
C THR A 157 -18.64 -9.31 -86.08
N LYS A 158 -19.76 -9.95 -85.74
CA LYS A 158 -20.52 -10.77 -86.71
C LYS A 158 -21.01 -9.92 -87.89
N LEU A 159 -21.64 -8.78 -87.62
CA LEU A 159 -22.08 -7.86 -88.68
C LEU A 159 -20.93 -7.38 -89.56
N GLU A 160 -19.79 -7.01 -88.97
CA GLU A 160 -18.59 -6.62 -89.71
C GLU A 160 -18.08 -7.75 -90.64
N THR A 161 -18.11 -9.00 -90.16
CA THR A 161 -17.76 -10.16 -91.00
C THR A 161 -18.75 -10.41 -92.14
N GLU A 162 -20.05 -10.24 -91.91
CA GLU A 162 -21.07 -10.39 -92.97
C GLU A 162 -20.95 -9.29 -94.02
N VAL A 163 -20.75 -8.04 -93.61
CA VAL A 163 -20.56 -6.90 -94.51
C VAL A 163 -19.31 -7.11 -95.38
N THR A 164 -18.18 -7.48 -94.78
CA THR A 164 -16.94 -7.75 -95.55
C THR A 164 -17.11 -8.91 -96.53
N GLN A 165 -17.84 -9.97 -96.18
CA GLN A 165 -18.17 -11.05 -97.11
C GLN A 165 -19.04 -10.56 -98.29
N LEU A 166 -20.07 -9.76 -98.02
CA LEU A 166 -20.93 -9.18 -99.06
C LEU A 166 -20.15 -8.26 -100.00
N GLU A 167 -19.24 -7.44 -99.47
CA GLU A 167 -18.36 -6.59 -100.29
C GLU A 167 -17.44 -7.40 -101.19
N LEU A 168 -16.87 -8.50 -100.70
CA LEU A 168 -16.05 -9.41 -101.50
C LEU A 168 -16.87 -10.07 -102.61
N MET A 169 -18.09 -10.52 -102.33
CA MET A 169 -18.99 -11.09 -103.34
C MET A 169 -19.35 -10.06 -104.43
N LYS A 170 -19.64 -8.81 -104.03
CA LYS A 170 -19.93 -7.72 -104.97
C LYS A 170 -18.75 -7.44 -105.89
N LYS A 171 -17.52 -7.35 -105.35
CA LYS A 171 -16.30 -7.19 -106.17
C LYS A 171 -16.10 -8.35 -107.15
N ARG A 172 -16.38 -9.59 -106.73
CA ARG A 172 -16.28 -10.79 -107.58
C ARG A 172 -17.29 -10.79 -108.73
N ASN A 173 -18.52 -10.34 -108.48
CA ASN A 173 -19.55 -10.26 -109.51
C ASN A 173 -19.26 -9.15 -110.52
N ASN A 174 -18.75 -8.00 -110.07
CA ASN A 174 -18.35 -6.91 -110.96
C ASN A 174 -17.12 -7.24 -111.83
N ALA A 175 -16.25 -8.16 -111.39
CA ALA A 175 -15.09 -8.61 -112.17
C ALA A 175 -15.41 -9.70 -113.21
N LYS A 176 -16.63 -10.25 -113.20
CA LYS A 176 -17.10 -11.30 -114.13
C LYS A 176 -18.04 -10.76 -115.22
N SER A 177 -18.43 -9.50 -115.15
CA SER A 177 -19.21 -8.78 -116.17
C SER A 177 -18.30 -7.89 -117.00
#